data_AF-A0A4Y2JYJ9-F1
#
_entry.id   AF-A0A4Y2JYJ9-F1
#
_cell.length_a   1.000
_cell.length_b   1.000
_cell.length_c   1.000
_cell.angle_alpha   90.00
_cell.angle_beta   90.00
_cell.angle_gamma   90.00
#
_symmetry.space_group_name_H-M   'P 1'
#
loop_
_entity.id
_entity.type
_entity.pdbx_description
1 polymer ?
#
loop_
_entity_poly.entity_id
_entity_poly.type
_entity_poly.pdbx_seq_one_letter_code
_entity_poly.pdbx_strand_id
1 'polypeptide(L)'
;MDATIECGSRKFQHKIYVADITDPCILGLDFLQKFNFMVDLEKNEIRTGGEEIPLFSASAEDSKLCSVLAKEKTIIPARSECLIQGVPEASGKFRYAVTDFPS
;
A
#
# COMPACT_ATOMS: atom_id res chain seq x y z
N MET A 1 15.48 9.48 8.96
CA MET A 1 16.71 9.87 8.23
C MET A 1 16.30 10.62 6.97
N ASP A 2 17.09 11.56 6.46
CA ASP A 2 16.79 12.17 5.15
C ASP A 2 17.34 11.28 4.03
N ALA A 3 16.53 11.04 3.01
CA ALA A 3 16.92 10.29 1.82
C ALA A 3 16.44 11.00 0.56
N THR A 4 17.10 10.70 -0.56
CA THR A 4 16.70 11.19 -1.88
C THR A 4 15.92 10.09 -2.58
N ILE A 5 14.67 10.35 -2.91
CA ILE A 5 13.78 9.46 -3.64
C ILE A 5 13.73 9.94 -5.09
N GLU A 6 13.95 9.04 -6.04
CA GLU A 6 13.87 9.31 -7.46
C GLU A 6 12.54 8.78 -8.01
N CYS A 7 11.76 9.65 -8.65
CA CYS A 7 10.53 9.27 -9.34
C CYS A 7 10.59 9.84 -10.76
N GLY A 8 10.65 8.95 -11.76
CA GLY A 8 10.86 9.37 -13.15
C GLY A 8 12.17 10.12 -13.29
N SER A 9 12.13 11.31 -13.89
CA SER A 9 13.30 12.18 -14.08
C SER A 9 13.65 13.06 -12.86
N ARG A 10 12.87 12.98 -11.78
CA ARG A 10 12.91 13.94 -10.65
C ARG A 10 13.42 13.31 -9.37
N LYS A 11 14.09 14.13 -8.57
CA LYS A 11 14.65 13.74 -7.26
C LYS A 11 14.03 14.58 -6.16
N PHE A 12 13.64 13.91 -5.07
CA PHE A 12 12.93 14.51 -3.93
C PHE A 12 13.66 14.17 -2.64
N GLN A 13 13.97 15.17 -1.83
CA GLN A 13 14.52 14.95 -0.49
C GLN A 13 13.39 14.86 0.53
N HIS A 14 13.31 13.74 1.24
CA HIS A 14 12.28 13.53 2.26
C HIS A 14 12.80 12.72 3.45
N LYS A 15 12.15 12.91 4.60
CA LYS A 15 12.42 12.09 5.78
C LYS A 15 11.81 10.72 5.59
N ILE A 16 12.64 9.70 5.63
CA ILE A 16 12.23 8.29 5.58
C ILE A 16 12.32 7.65 6.96
N TYR A 17 11.46 6.65 7.14
CA TYR A 17 11.46 5.73 8.26
C TYR A 17 11.98 4.38 7.78
N VAL A 18 12.83 3.75 8.58
CA VAL A 18 13.36 2.41 8.30
C VAL A 18 12.57 1.43 9.15
N ALA A 19 11.97 0.44 8.49
CA ALA A 19 11.24 -0.65 9.12
C ALA A 19 11.60 -1.96 8.41
N ASP A 20 11.47 -3.08 9.12
CA ASP A 20 11.64 -4.41 8.52
C ASP A 20 10.37 -4.76 7.73
N ILE A 21 10.34 -4.34 6.46
CA ILE A 21 9.24 -4.57 5.52
C ILE A 21 9.73 -5.43 4.36
N THR A 22 8.81 -6.21 3.77
CA THR A 22 9.12 -7.05 2.61
C THR A 22 9.37 -6.26 1.33
N ASP A 23 8.71 -5.11 1.21
CA ASP A 23 8.79 -4.25 0.04
C ASP A 23 10.01 -3.32 0.11
N PRO A 24 10.65 -3.00 -1.02
CA PRO A 24 11.83 -2.13 -1.01
C PRO A 24 11.56 -0.72 -0.48
N CYS A 25 10.34 -0.19 -0.66
CA CYS A 25 9.93 1.13 -0.22
C CYS A 25 8.40 1.27 -0.28
N ILE A 26 7.83 2.00 0.68
CA ILE A 26 6.41 2.41 0.65
C ILE A 26 6.37 3.95 0.63
N LEU A 27 5.66 4.51 -0.35
CA LEU A 27 5.45 5.96 -0.43
C LEU A 27 4.23 6.36 0.42
N GLY A 28 4.48 7.17 1.44
CA GLY A 28 3.45 7.69 2.32
C GLY A 28 2.63 8.82 1.71
N LEU A 29 1.41 9.02 2.22
CA LEU A 29 0.54 10.12 1.79
C LEU A 29 1.16 11.50 2.08
N ASP A 30 1.98 11.61 3.13
CA ASP A 30 2.73 12.82 3.49
C ASP A 30 3.70 13.23 2.37
N PHE A 31 4.41 12.28 1.79
CA PHE A 31 5.29 12.50 0.64
C PHE A 31 4.48 12.91 -0.59
N LEU A 32 3.40 12.16 -0.89
CA LEU A 32 2.57 12.43 -2.06
C LEU A 32 1.96 13.84 -2.02
N GLN A 33 1.41 14.24 -0.87
CA GLN A 33 0.83 15.56 -0.68
C GLN A 33 1.88 16.67 -0.74
N LYS A 34 3.03 16.47 -0.08
CA LYS A 34 4.11 17.48 -0.02
C LYS A 34 4.67 17.83 -1.40
N PHE A 35 4.76 16.86 -2.29
CA PHE A 35 5.32 17.04 -3.64
C PHE A 35 4.26 17.06 -4.74
N ASN A 36 2.98 17.24 -4.39
CA ASN A 36 1.85 17.36 -5.32
C ASN A 36 1.74 16.19 -6.32
N PHE A 37 1.98 14.97 -5.84
CA PHE A 37 1.71 13.78 -6.60
C PHE A 37 0.21 13.54 -6.72
N MET A 38 -0.24 13.23 -7.93
CA MET A 38 -1.59 12.81 -8.22
C MET A 38 -1.56 11.33 -8.62
N VAL A 39 -2.35 10.51 -7.94
CA VAL A 39 -2.51 9.09 -8.29
C VAL A 39 -3.77 8.96 -9.13
N ASP A 40 -3.60 8.60 -10.40
CA ASP A 40 -4.71 8.34 -11.32
C ASP A 40 -4.84 6.82 -11.51
N LEU A 41 -5.81 6.25 -10.79
CA LEU A 41 -6.07 4.80 -10.83
C LEU A 41 -6.80 4.38 -12.12
N GLU A 42 -7.50 5.28 -12.80
CA GLU A 42 -8.18 4.96 -14.06
C GLU A 42 -7.17 4.73 -15.18
N LYS A 43 -6.11 5.55 -15.19
CA LYS A 43 -5.00 5.42 -16.14
C LYS A 43 -3.85 4.56 -15.63
N ASN A 44 -3.90 4.14 -14.37
CA ASN A 44 -2.84 3.39 -13.71
C ASN A 44 -1.50 4.15 -13.78
N GLU A 45 -1.50 5.43 -13.43
CA GLU A 45 -0.33 6.33 -13.47
C GLU A 45 -0.24 7.23 -12.23
N ILE A 46 0.97 7.67 -11.94
CA ILE A 46 1.28 8.72 -10.97
C ILE A 46 1.75 9.95 -11.73
N ARG A 47 1.17 11.11 -11.45
CA ARG A 47 1.51 12.38 -12.10
C ARG A 47 2.21 13.31 -11.12
N THR A 48 3.36 13.86 -11.50
CA THR A 48 4.09 14.84 -10.69
C THR A 48 4.78 15.89 -11.56
N GLY A 49 4.52 17.16 -11.28
CA GLY A 49 5.16 18.28 -11.99
C GLY A 49 5.06 18.26 -13.52
N GLY A 50 4.04 17.64 -14.09
CA GLY A 50 3.84 17.48 -15.53
C GLY A 50 4.48 16.23 -16.14
N GLU A 51 5.09 15.36 -15.33
CA GLU A 51 5.57 14.04 -15.72
C GLU A 51 4.54 12.97 -15.32
N GLU A 52 4.33 11.99 -16.20
CA GLU A 52 3.45 10.85 -16.00
C GLU A 52 4.31 9.60 -15.84
N ILE A 53 4.19 8.97 -14.68
CA ILE A 53 4.95 7.78 -14.29
C ILE A 53 3.95 6.63 -14.25
N PRO A 54 3.96 5.70 -15.21
CA PRO A 54 3.04 4.56 -15.21
C PRO A 54 3.29 3.70 -13.97
N LEU A 55 2.22 3.30 -13.30
CA LEU A 55 2.30 2.28 -12.27
C LEU A 55 2.54 0.95 -12.98
N PHE A 56 3.63 0.25 -12.62
CA PHE A 56 3.83 -1.10 -13.12
C PHE A 56 2.62 -1.96 -12.74
N SER A 57 1.91 -2.50 -13.73
CA SER A 57 1.04 -3.63 -13.46
C SER A 57 1.96 -4.80 -13.14
N ALA A 58 1.88 -5.31 -11.91
CA ALA A 58 2.41 -6.63 -11.64
C ALA A 58 1.88 -7.55 -12.74
N SER A 59 2.78 -8.30 -13.40
CA SER A 59 2.34 -9.34 -14.32
C SER A 59 1.30 -10.20 -13.57
N ALA A 60 0.30 -10.73 -14.27
CA ALA A 60 -0.79 -11.49 -13.64
C ALA A 60 -0.30 -12.70 -12.80
N GLU A 61 1.00 -13.02 -12.85
CA GLU A 61 1.66 -14.07 -12.06
C GLU A 61 2.13 -13.61 -10.66
N ASP A 62 2.25 -12.30 -10.39
CA ASP A 62 2.80 -11.76 -9.12
C ASP A 62 1.74 -11.14 -8.19
N SER A 63 0.56 -10.81 -8.70
CA SER A 63 -0.52 -10.23 -7.89
C SER A 63 -1.23 -11.31 -7.06
N LYS A 64 -0.64 -11.66 -5.90
CA LYS A 64 -1.28 -12.51 -4.88
C LYS A 64 -2.33 -11.70 -4.11
N LEU A 65 -3.29 -11.09 -4.80
CA LEU A 65 -4.47 -10.54 -4.15
C LEU A 65 -5.39 -11.71 -3.75
N CYS A 66 -5.79 -11.74 -2.49
CA CYS A 66 -6.76 -12.69 -1.96
C CYS A 66 -7.97 -11.93 -1.44
N SER A 67 -9.15 -12.25 -1.94
CA SER A 67 -10.40 -11.90 -1.27
C SER A 67 -10.46 -12.63 0.08
N VAL A 68 -10.78 -11.92 1.16
CA VAL A 68 -10.98 -12.49 2.49
C VAL A 68 -12.44 -12.29 2.87
N LEU A 69 -13.13 -13.38 3.18
CA LEU A 69 -14.50 -13.38 3.65
C LEU A 69 -14.50 -13.33 5.18
N ALA A 70 -15.34 -12.48 5.78
CA ALA A 70 -15.59 -12.56 7.20
C ALA A 70 -16.26 -13.91 7.51
N LYS A 71 -15.74 -14.63 8.51
CA LYS A 71 -16.30 -15.93 8.91
C LYS A 71 -17.75 -15.82 9.34
N GLU A 72 -18.09 -14.70 9.97
CA GLU A 72 -19.41 -14.43 10.52
C GLU A 72 -19.83 -12.98 10.25
N LYS A 73 -21.14 -12.75 10.11
CA LYS A 73 -21.70 -11.42 9.93
C LYS A 73 -21.50 -10.61 11.22
N THR A 74 -20.68 -9.56 11.13
CA THR A 74 -20.38 -8.67 12.27
C THR A 74 -20.85 -7.25 11.98
N ILE A 75 -21.45 -6.59 12.97
CA ILE A 75 -21.78 -5.16 12.90
C ILE A 75 -20.60 -4.38 13.48
N ILE A 76 -19.95 -3.53 12.68
CA ILE A 76 -18.88 -2.64 13.13
C ILE A 76 -19.50 -1.24 13.30
N PRO A 77 -19.57 -0.71 14.54
CA PRO A 77 -20.07 0.64 14.78
C PRO A 77 -19.27 1.72 14.00
N ALA A 78 -19.92 2.86 13.77
CA ALA A 78 -19.22 4.01 13.19
C ALA A 78 -18.08 4.48 14.11
N ARG A 79 -16.89 4.70 13.53
CA ARG A 79 -15.68 5.16 14.24
C ARG A 79 -15.11 4.17 15.27
N SER A 80 -15.34 2.87 15.09
CA SER A 80 -14.69 1.82 15.90
C SER A 80 -13.75 0.97 15.06
N GLU A 81 -12.75 0.39 15.71
CA GLU A 81 -11.87 -0.64 15.16
C GLU A 81 -12.12 -1.96 15.90
N CYS A 82 -12.21 -3.07 15.17
CA CYS A 82 -12.46 -4.40 15.74
C CYS A 82 -11.72 -5.47 14.92
N LEU A 83 -11.09 -6.43 15.60
CA LEU A 83 -10.48 -7.60 14.99
C LEU A 83 -11.54 -8.68 14.79
N ILE A 84 -11.72 -9.11 13.54
CA ILE A 84 -12.66 -10.18 13.18
C ILE A 84 -11.94 -11.30 12.43
N GLN A 85 -12.46 -12.52 12.55
CA GLN A 85 -11.88 -13.68 11.86
C GLN A 85 -12.24 -13.64 10.37
N GLY A 86 -11.22 -13.60 9.51
CA GLY A 86 -11.34 -13.75 8.07
C GLY A 86 -10.96 -15.14 7.59
N VAL A 87 -11.53 -15.57 6.47
CA VAL A 87 -11.16 -16.79 5.73
C VAL A 87 -10.80 -16.37 4.29
N PRO A 88 -9.61 -16.72 3.78
CA PRO A 88 -9.26 -16.45 2.40
C PRO A 88 -10.14 -17.25 1.44
N GLU A 89 -10.62 -16.62 0.37
CA GLU A 89 -11.49 -17.24 -0.64
C GLU A 89 -10.73 -18.24 -1.52
N ALA A 90 -9.42 -18.06 -1.68
CA ALA A 90 -8.54 -18.97 -2.40
C ALA A 90 -7.70 -19.82 -1.44
N SER A 91 -7.52 -21.12 -1.75
CA SER A 91 -6.72 -22.08 -0.99
C SER A 91 -5.19 -21.94 -1.22
N GLY A 92 -4.74 -20.73 -1.58
CA GLY A 92 -3.33 -20.42 -1.80
C GLY A 92 -2.55 -20.24 -0.49
N LYS A 93 -1.25 -20.54 -0.51
CA LYS A 93 -0.34 -20.15 0.57
C LYS A 93 -0.09 -18.63 0.48
N PHE A 94 -0.95 -17.85 1.11
CA PHE A 94 -0.70 -16.44 1.34
C PHE A 94 0.25 -16.28 2.53
N ARG A 95 1.29 -15.45 2.38
CA ARG A 95 2.08 -14.97 3.51
C ARG A 95 1.39 -13.71 4.02
N TYR A 96 0.68 -13.81 5.13
CA TYR A 96 0.13 -12.64 5.83
C TYR A 96 0.98 -12.37 7.07
N ALA A 97 1.24 -11.09 7.34
CA ALA A 97 1.78 -10.66 8.62
C ALA A 97 0.60 -10.46 9.58
N VAL A 98 0.56 -11.25 10.66
CA VAL A 98 -0.35 -10.97 11.78
C VAL A 98 0.32 -9.91 12.62
N THR A 99 -0.26 -8.71 12.67
CA THR A 99 0.15 -7.70 13.64
C THR A 99 -0.55 -8.00 14.96
N ASP A 100 0.18 -8.61 15.89
CA ASP A 100 -0.25 -8.70 17.29
C ASP A 100 -0.20 -7.29 17.89
N PHE A 101 -1.36 -6.78 18.33
CA PHE A 101 -1.41 -5.56 19.13
C PHE A 101 -1.09 -5.91 20.59
N PRO A 102 -0.17 -5.20 21.26
CA PRO A 102 0.02 -5.39 22.69
C PRO A 102 -1.25 -4.96 23.45
N SER A 103 -1.64 -5.76 24.44
CA SER A 103 -2.82 -5.58 25.31
C SER A 103 -2.74 -4.34 26.20
#